data_AF-A0A925NPM0-F1
#
_entry.id   AF-A0A925NPM0-F1
#
_cell.length_a   1.000
_cell.length_b   1.000
_cell.length_c   1.000
_cell.angle_alpha   90.00
_cell.angle_beta   90.00
_cell.angle_gamma   90.00
#
_symmetry.space_group_name_H-M   'P 1'
#
loop_
_entity.id
_entity.type
_entity.pdbx_description
1 polymer ?
#
loop_
_entity_poly.entity_id
_entity_poly.type
_entity_poly.pdbx_seq_one_letter_code
_entity_poly.pdbx_strand_id
1 'polypeptide(L)'
;MTFSGFSMKDLVPNNLMPKDLRQKIFEHMGKDPSTLAIVTEQFERYNQPNLQLGIEELTTKNGRSASILGIQGGFLNNLTGTSLADLVASQSVASFVGLGGAKEGTVQYLNLELDNGRKIACVQGGLYLVSGRPHITVLLRSNSMMDFAGATPISIDVMAEEKSVAENFIKDLQRMIGKHNVYRGKMLSVNESGTSLKFHTVPAISRDKIVLPDGLLKRIERQTIDVGKYSESLRNAGRKLKRGILLHGKPGTGKTLTAMYLASAMKNRTVLLITGRGQGLIGKTCYFARMLAPSMVVIEDVDLIAEERSSPNACNNALLLELLNEMDGLSEDVDVMFVLTTNRPEILEPALAARPGRVDQAYEVPLPDSEGRKRLFELYSIGLKVEVENMDVFVKRSQGASGAFIGELMRKAALFAAPDGDPIVVKDHHLDEAMHEMIVIGGNLTKSLLGSRDIGFVPSDLTGM
;
A
#
# COMPACT_ATOMS: atom_id res chain seq x y z
N MET A 1 -46.77 -51.33 43.31
CA MET A 1 -45.82 -51.26 42.17
C MET A 1 -45.12 -49.92 42.24
N THR A 2 -43.87 -49.92 42.67
CA THR A 2 -42.97 -48.75 42.67
C THR A 2 -41.82 -49.10 41.73
N PHE A 3 -41.78 -48.47 40.56
CA PHE A 3 -40.59 -48.51 39.71
C PHE A 3 -39.71 -47.32 40.04
N SER A 4 -38.54 -47.63 40.57
CA SER A 4 -37.42 -46.73 40.81
C SER A 4 -36.47 -46.81 39.61
N GLY A 5 -35.81 -45.68 39.32
CA GLY A 5 -34.56 -45.64 38.57
C GLY A 5 -34.70 -45.48 37.06
N PHE A 6 -34.58 -44.24 36.59
CA PHE A 6 -33.86 -43.92 35.34
C PHE A 6 -33.32 -42.49 35.46
N SER A 7 -32.01 -42.36 35.66
CA SER A 7 -31.30 -41.08 35.60
C SER A 7 -30.86 -40.82 34.18
N MET A 8 -31.06 -39.60 33.68
CA MET A 8 -30.56 -39.16 32.35
C MET A 8 -29.02 -39.21 32.22
N LYS A 9 -28.28 -39.54 33.29
CA LYS A 9 -26.81 -39.68 33.27
C LYS A 9 -26.32 -40.98 32.60
N ASP A 10 -27.19 -41.96 32.39
CA ASP A 10 -26.79 -43.28 31.89
C ASP A 10 -26.84 -43.43 30.35
N LEU A 11 -27.09 -42.35 29.60
CA LEU A 11 -27.38 -42.40 28.15
C LEU A 11 -26.38 -41.67 27.24
N VAL A 12 -25.22 -41.24 27.76
CA VAL A 12 -24.13 -40.74 26.90
C VAL A 12 -22.83 -41.41 27.35
N PRO A 13 -22.14 -42.18 26.48
CA PRO A 13 -20.79 -42.65 26.77
C PRO A 13 -19.92 -41.44 27.15
N ASN A 14 -19.21 -41.51 28.28
CA ASN A 14 -18.30 -40.45 28.76
C ASN A 14 -17.25 -39.99 27.72
N ASN A 15 -17.09 -40.72 26.61
CA ASN A 15 -16.20 -40.39 25.48
C ASN A 15 -16.82 -39.42 24.43
N LEU A 16 -18.04 -38.93 24.62
CA LEU A 16 -18.72 -38.02 23.66
C LEU A 16 -18.96 -36.60 24.20
N MET A 17 -18.49 -36.28 25.41
CA MET A 17 -18.50 -34.90 25.92
C MET A 17 -17.28 -34.13 25.41
N PRO A 18 -17.43 -32.89 24.88
CA PRO A 18 -16.29 -32.06 24.50
C PRO A 18 -15.38 -31.87 25.72
N LYS A 19 -14.11 -32.27 25.61
CA LYS A 19 -13.13 -32.02 26.68
C LYS A 19 -13.04 -30.52 26.94
N ASP A 20 -12.97 -30.15 28.21
CA ASP A 20 -12.72 -28.77 28.61
C ASP A 20 -11.41 -28.26 27.96
N LEU A 21 -11.39 -27.00 27.52
CA LEU A 21 -10.23 -26.41 26.83
C LEU A 21 -8.97 -26.54 27.70
N ARG A 22 -9.11 -26.35 29.02
CA ARG A 22 -8.02 -26.55 29.98
C ARG A 22 -7.48 -27.97 29.95
N GLN A 23 -8.35 -28.99 29.86
CA GLN A 23 -7.94 -30.38 29.78
C GLN A 23 -7.17 -30.67 28.48
N LYS A 24 -7.60 -30.12 27.35
CA LYS A 24 -6.86 -30.28 26.08
C LYS A 24 -5.47 -29.64 26.13
N ILE A 25 -5.35 -28.45 26.74
CA ILE A 25 -4.05 -27.81 26.95
C ILE A 25 -3.18 -28.65 27.90
N PHE A 26 -3.74 -29.19 28.98
CA PHE A 26 -3.02 -30.08 29.90
C PHE A 26 -2.48 -31.33 29.19
N GLU A 27 -3.32 -32.00 28.40
CA GLU A 27 -2.93 -33.19 27.64
C GLU A 27 -1.82 -32.88 26.61
N HIS A 28 -1.88 -31.70 25.98
CA HIS A 28 -0.88 -31.25 25.01
C HIS A 28 0.46 -30.87 25.66
N MET A 29 0.41 -30.13 26.78
CA MET A 29 1.62 -29.65 27.46
C MET A 29 2.22 -30.69 28.41
N GLY A 30 1.47 -31.72 28.79
CA GLY A 30 1.92 -32.81 29.68
C GLY A 30 2.09 -32.42 31.15
N LYS A 31 1.66 -31.22 31.56
CA LYS A 31 1.73 -30.69 32.94
C LYS A 31 0.68 -29.61 33.16
N ASP A 32 0.48 -29.20 34.42
CA ASP A 32 -0.52 -28.19 34.78
C ASP A 32 -0.26 -26.86 34.06
N PRO A 33 -1.16 -26.44 33.13
CA PRO A 33 -0.92 -25.26 32.33
C PRO A 33 -0.95 -23.95 33.13
N SER A 34 -1.51 -23.95 34.34
CA SER A 34 -1.46 -22.79 35.25
C SER A 34 -0.07 -22.49 35.79
N THR A 35 0.87 -23.43 35.66
CA THR A 35 2.27 -23.28 36.10
C THR A 35 3.21 -22.82 34.99
N LEU A 36 2.71 -22.68 33.76
CA LEU A 36 3.52 -22.41 32.57
C LEU A 36 3.67 -20.92 32.30
N ALA A 37 4.75 -20.56 31.63
CA ALA A 37 4.99 -19.19 31.23
C ALA A 37 4.10 -18.82 30.03
N ILE A 38 3.44 -17.66 30.12
CA ILE A 38 2.67 -17.06 29.03
C ILE A 38 3.30 -15.72 28.67
N VAL A 39 3.55 -15.50 27.39
CA VAL A 39 4.01 -14.22 26.83
C VAL A 39 2.96 -13.72 25.85
N THR A 40 2.50 -12.49 26.04
CA THR A 40 1.54 -11.84 25.16
C THR A 40 2.23 -10.75 24.36
N GLU A 41 1.99 -10.73 23.05
CA GLU A 41 2.40 -9.67 22.15
C GLU A 41 1.17 -9.14 21.40
N GLN A 42 1.11 -7.83 21.18
CA GLN A 42 0.06 -7.20 20.39
C GLN A 42 0.58 -6.79 19.02
N PHE A 43 -0.26 -7.00 18.02
CA PHE A 43 0.02 -6.67 16.62
C PHE A 43 -1.08 -5.80 16.05
N GLU A 44 -0.68 -4.86 15.21
CA GLU A 44 -1.63 -4.03 14.48
C GLU A 44 -2.48 -4.85 13.52
N ARG A 45 -3.74 -4.45 13.34
CA ARG A 45 -4.73 -5.26 12.61
C ARG A 45 -4.39 -5.50 11.14
N TYR A 46 -3.69 -4.56 10.50
CA TYR A 46 -3.20 -4.77 9.14
C TYR A 46 -2.18 -5.91 9.05
N ASN A 47 -1.59 -6.41 10.15
CA ASN A 47 -0.71 -7.58 10.10
C ASN A 47 -1.45 -8.91 10.02
N GLN A 48 -2.79 -8.94 10.12
CA GLN A 48 -3.58 -10.18 10.05
C GLN A 48 -3.15 -11.17 8.94
N PRO A 49 -2.96 -10.77 7.66
CA PRO A 49 -2.51 -11.71 6.63
C PRO A 49 -1.08 -12.20 6.84
N ASN A 50 -0.17 -11.33 7.31
CA ASN A 50 1.23 -11.70 7.57
C ASN A 50 1.35 -12.62 8.79
N LEU A 51 0.51 -12.40 9.81
CA LEU A 51 0.40 -13.24 11.00
C LEU A 51 -0.11 -14.64 10.65
N GLN A 52 -1.14 -14.74 9.80
CA GLN A 52 -1.63 -16.02 9.32
C GLN A 52 -0.50 -16.83 8.67
N LEU A 53 0.21 -16.23 7.71
CA LEU A 53 1.33 -16.88 7.01
C LEU A 53 2.49 -17.23 7.96
N GLY A 54 2.79 -16.35 8.93
CA GLY A 54 3.85 -16.56 9.92
C GLY A 54 3.54 -17.68 10.90
N ILE A 55 2.31 -17.73 11.44
CA ILE A 55 1.85 -18.81 12.32
C ILE A 55 1.85 -20.12 11.55
N GLU A 56 1.32 -20.17 10.33
CA GLU A 56 1.35 -21.37 9.49
C GLU A 56 2.78 -21.89 9.31
N GLU A 57 3.74 -21.02 8.93
CA GLU A 57 5.14 -21.41 8.77
C GLU A 57 5.75 -21.97 10.06
N LEU A 58 5.53 -21.30 11.20
CA LEU A 58 6.13 -21.71 12.48
C LEU A 58 5.51 -22.96 13.09
N THR A 59 4.28 -23.28 12.73
CA THR A 59 3.51 -24.36 13.34
C THR A 59 3.38 -25.61 12.46
N THR A 60 3.66 -25.52 11.16
CA THR A 60 3.54 -26.64 10.21
C THR A 60 4.85 -27.07 9.56
N LYS A 61 5.92 -26.26 9.65
CA LYS A 61 7.24 -26.61 9.13
C LYS A 61 8.18 -27.12 10.23
N ASN A 62 9.36 -27.58 9.83
CA ASN A 62 10.43 -28.05 10.73
C ASN A 62 10.00 -29.18 11.68
N GLY A 63 9.17 -30.11 11.20
CA GLY A 63 8.70 -31.25 11.97
C GLY A 63 7.65 -30.90 13.05
N ARG A 64 7.07 -29.70 13.00
CA ARG A 64 5.93 -29.31 13.83
C ARG A 64 4.61 -29.55 13.11
N SER A 65 3.56 -29.73 13.90
CA SER A 65 2.18 -29.76 13.44
C SER A 65 1.29 -29.08 14.45
N ALA A 66 0.31 -28.28 14.02
CA ALA A 66 -0.66 -27.67 14.93
C ALA A 66 -2.08 -28.15 14.66
N SER A 67 -2.82 -28.41 15.73
CA SER A 67 -4.28 -28.49 15.71
C SER A 67 -4.87 -27.16 16.16
N ILE A 68 -5.85 -26.65 15.42
CA ILE A 68 -6.51 -25.37 15.71
C ILE A 68 -7.88 -25.65 16.33
N LEU A 69 -8.14 -25.05 17.49
CA LEU A 69 -9.43 -25.09 18.17
C LEU A 69 -10.07 -23.71 18.13
N GLY A 70 -11.35 -23.62 17.79
CA GLY A 70 -12.11 -22.39 17.94
C GLY A 70 -12.42 -22.13 19.41
N ILE A 71 -12.51 -20.86 19.80
CA ILE A 71 -12.90 -20.47 21.15
C ILE A 71 -14.17 -19.65 21.07
N GLN A 72 -15.18 -20.05 21.84
CA GLN A 72 -16.42 -19.31 21.99
C GLN A 72 -16.56 -18.87 23.46
N GLY A 73 -16.57 -17.56 23.69
CA GLY A 73 -16.74 -16.97 25.02
C GLY A 73 -18.21 -16.79 25.40
N GLY A 74 -18.49 -16.77 26.71
CA GLY A 74 -19.71 -16.15 27.25
C GLY A 74 -19.72 -14.62 27.04
N PHE A 75 -20.81 -13.95 27.38
CA PHE A 75 -21.03 -12.52 27.09
C PHE A 75 -19.88 -11.60 27.53
N LEU A 76 -19.35 -11.77 28.75
CA LEU A 76 -18.20 -10.99 29.25
C LEU A 76 -16.90 -11.30 28.52
N ASN A 77 -16.68 -12.56 28.18
CA ASN A 77 -15.49 -13.01 27.44
C ASN A 77 -15.49 -12.47 26.01
N ASN A 78 -16.67 -12.28 25.41
CA ASN A 78 -16.80 -11.62 24.12
C ASN A 78 -16.54 -10.11 24.21
N LEU A 79 -16.75 -9.47 25.38
CA LEU A 79 -16.49 -8.05 25.60
C LEU A 79 -15.01 -7.73 25.81
N THR A 80 -14.30 -8.49 26.66
CA THR A 80 -12.88 -8.21 26.99
C THR A 80 -11.88 -9.08 26.26
N GLY A 81 -12.34 -10.16 25.61
CA GLY A 81 -11.49 -11.24 25.09
C GLY A 81 -11.00 -12.15 26.21
N THR A 82 -10.99 -13.47 25.97
CA THR A 82 -10.44 -14.45 26.93
C THR A 82 -8.94 -14.60 26.71
N SER A 83 -8.11 -14.26 27.71
CA SER A 83 -6.66 -14.50 27.61
C SER A 83 -6.34 -15.98 27.79
N LEU A 84 -5.13 -16.39 27.41
CA LEU A 84 -4.68 -17.77 27.63
C LEU A 84 -4.56 -18.10 29.13
N ALA A 85 -4.29 -17.10 29.97
CA ALA A 85 -4.29 -17.23 31.42
C ALA A 85 -5.71 -17.52 31.96
N ASP A 86 -6.73 -16.84 31.45
CA ASP A 86 -8.13 -17.05 31.84
C ASP A 86 -8.63 -18.45 31.45
N LEU A 87 -8.14 -19.00 30.32
CA LEU A 87 -8.49 -20.35 29.85
C LEU A 87 -7.96 -21.45 30.77
N VAL A 88 -6.86 -21.20 31.48
CA VAL A 88 -6.18 -22.22 32.30
C VAL A 88 -6.35 -22.02 33.80
N ALA A 89 -6.93 -20.88 34.20
CA ALA A 89 -7.32 -20.62 35.58
C ALA A 89 -8.38 -21.63 36.05
N SER A 90 -8.19 -22.16 37.26
CA SER A 90 -9.07 -23.16 37.87
C SER A 90 -10.47 -22.63 38.22
N GLN A 91 -10.61 -21.31 38.37
CA GLN A 91 -11.87 -20.60 38.56
C GLN A 91 -11.83 -19.28 37.79
N SER A 92 -12.35 -19.26 36.56
CA SER A 92 -12.52 -17.98 35.86
C SER A 92 -13.66 -17.18 36.51
N VAL A 93 -13.53 -15.84 36.58
CA VAL A 93 -14.58 -14.95 37.11
C VAL A 93 -15.90 -15.15 36.36
N ALA A 94 -15.85 -15.40 35.04
CA ALA A 94 -17.02 -15.69 34.22
C ALA A 94 -17.72 -17.01 34.61
N SER A 95 -16.95 -18.02 35.05
CA SER A 95 -17.48 -19.28 35.57
C SER A 95 -18.16 -19.09 36.93
N PHE A 96 -17.59 -18.22 37.78
CA PHE A 96 -18.11 -17.90 39.11
C PHE A 96 -19.44 -17.14 39.07
N VAL A 97 -19.59 -16.20 38.12
CA VAL A 97 -20.81 -15.36 37.98
C VAL A 97 -21.90 -16.04 37.14
N GLY A 98 -21.71 -17.31 36.72
CA GLY A 98 -22.73 -18.05 35.96
C GLY A 98 -22.94 -17.55 34.52
N LEU A 99 -22.02 -16.73 34.00
CA LEU A 99 -22.10 -16.12 32.66
C LEU A 99 -21.41 -16.96 31.57
N GLY A 100 -20.96 -18.16 31.93
CA GLY A 100 -20.34 -19.15 31.03
C GLY A 100 -18.87 -18.85 30.75
N GLY A 101 -17.98 -19.74 31.20
CA GLY A 101 -16.57 -19.73 30.81
C GLY A 101 -16.39 -20.00 29.31
N ALA A 102 -15.20 -19.70 28.79
CA ALA A 102 -14.87 -19.99 27.39
C ALA A 102 -14.92 -21.49 27.12
N LYS A 103 -15.48 -21.87 25.97
CA LYS A 103 -15.62 -23.26 25.53
C LYS A 103 -15.05 -23.43 24.14
N GLU A 104 -14.75 -24.67 23.78
CA GLU A 104 -14.42 -25.02 22.41
C GLU A 104 -15.60 -24.69 21.49
N GLY A 105 -15.29 -24.03 20.37
CA GLY A 105 -16.24 -23.66 19.33
C GLY A 105 -15.65 -23.87 17.95
N THR A 106 -16.33 -23.33 16.93
CA THR A 106 -15.87 -23.40 15.55
C THR A 106 -14.75 -22.38 15.29
N VAL A 107 -13.77 -22.77 14.47
CA VAL A 107 -12.73 -21.84 14.00
C VAL A 107 -13.37 -20.89 12.98
N GLN A 108 -13.28 -19.59 13.24
CA GLN A 108 -13.80 -18.55 12.35
C GLN A 108 -12.67 -18.00 11.47
N TYR A 109 -12.98 -17.78 10.19
CA TYR A 109 -12.05 -17.27 9.20
C TYR A 109 -12.53 -15.95 8.60
N LEU A 110 -11.62 -15.00 8.46
CA LEU A 110 -11.80 -13.75 7.73
C LEU A 110 -11.07 -13.84 6.39
N ASN A 111 -11.80 -13.69 5.29
CA ASN A 111 -11.19 -13.60 3.97
C ASN A 111 -10.70 -12.17 3.73
N LEU A 112 -9.39 -12.03 3.56
CA LEU A 112 -8.76 -10.77 3.18
C LEU A 112 -8.34 -10.84 1.71
N GLU A 113 -8.64 -9.77 0.97
CA GLU A 113 -8.20 -9.61 -0.41
C GLU A 113 -6.76 -9.10 -0.45
N LEU A 114 -5.95 -9.75 -1.29
CA LEU A 114 -4.56 -9.43 -1.57
C LEU A 114 -4.43 -8.92 -3.01
N ASP A 115 -3.21 -8.76 -3.48
CA ASP A 115 -2.94 -8.37 -4.85
C ASP A 115 -3.50 -9.37 -5.88
N ASN A 116 -3.92 -8.84 -7.04
CA ASN A 116 -4.44 -9.61 -8.18
C ASN A 116 -5.65 -10.50 -7.84
N GLY A 117 -6.52 -10.06 -6.93
CA GLY A 117 -7.75 -10.78 -6.56
C GLY A 117 -7.52 -12.06 -5.76
N ARG A 118 -6.27 -12.34 -5.35
CA ARG A 118 -5.96 -13.43 -4.43
C ARG A 118 -6.63 -13.16 -3.09
N LYS A 119 -7.11 -14.21 -2.43
CA LYS A 119 -7.67 -14.12 -1.08
C LYS A 119 -6.92 -15.03 -0.14
N ILE A 120 -6.76 -14.59 1.11
CA ILE A 120 -6.23 -15.40 2.19
C ILE A 120 -7.30 -15.52 3.29
N ALA A 121 -7.53 -16.75 3.75
CA ALA A 121 -8.43 -17.02 4.85
C ALA A 121 -7.62 -16.96 6.16
N CYS A 122 -7.83 -15.92 6.94
CA CYS A 122 -7.12 -15.72 8.21
C CYS A 122 -7.98 -16.14 9.38
N VAL A 123 -7.44 -16.88 10.33
CA VAL A 123 -8.13 -17.25 11.57
C VAL A 123 -8.39 -15.99 12.40
N GLN A 124 -9.66 -15.71 12.73
CA GLN A 124 -10.05 -14.54 13.55
C GLN A 124 -9.81 -14.76 15.05
N GLY A 125 -9.88 -16.01 15.48
CA GLY A 125 -9.64 -16.39 16.86
C GLY A 125 -9.45 -17.89 16.94
N GLY A 126 -8.39 -18.33 17.59
CA GLY A 126 -8.09 -19.75 17.66
C GLY A 126 -6.96 -20.09 18.60
N LEU A 127 -7.07 -21.27 19.21
CA LEU A 127 -6.06 -21.90 20.05
C LEU A 127 -5.32 -22.95 19.23
N TYR A 128 -4.04 -22.72 18.99
CA TYR A 128 -3.14 -23.61 18.28
C TYR A 128 -2.39 -24.46 19.31
N LEU A 129 -2.62 -25.76 19.29
CA LEU A 129 -1.83 -26.74 20.04
C LEU A 129 -0.71 -27.23 19.13
N VAL A 130 0.49 -26.66 19.30
CA VAL A 130 1.65 -26.86 18.41
C VAL A 130 2.49 -28.01 18.93
N SER A 131 2.45 -29.13 18.22
CA SER A 131 3.25 -30.33 18.49
C SER A 131 4.66 -30.21 17.90
N GLY A 132 5.59 -30.93 18.50
CA GLY A 132 7.04 -30.81 18.25
C GLY A 132 7.74 -30.29 19.50
N ARG A 133 9.05 -30.54 19.63
CA ARG A 133 9.81 -30.07 20.80
C ARG A 133 10.42 -28.68 20.53
N PRO A 134 10.28 -27.71 21.44
CA PRO A 134 9.42 -27.72 22.63
C PRO A 134 7.93 -27.61 22.27
N HIS A 135 7.04 -28.19 23.09
CA HIS A 135 5.60 -28.05 22.94
C HIS A 135 5.18 -26.61 23.26
N ILE A 136 4.34 -26.03 22.40
CA ILE A 136 3.88 -24.65 22.52
C ILE A 136 2.36 -24.62 22.33
N THR A 137 1.69 -23.74 23.06
CA THR A 137 0.28 -23.38 22.81
C THR A 137 0.20 -21.91 22.43
N VAL A 138 -0.48 -21.58 21.33
CA VAL A 138 -0.63 -20.20 20.85
C VAL A 138 -2.11 -19.83 20.80
N LEU A 139 -2.49 -18.70 21.38
CA LEU A 139 -3.83 -18.16 21.31
C LEU A 139 -3.82 -16.87 20.50
N LEU A 140 -4.51 -16.87 19.36
CA LEU A 140 -4.76 -15.66 18.55
C LEU A 140 -6.12 -15.08 18.88
N ARG A 141 -6.18 -13.76 19.07
CA ARG A 141 -7.41 -13.00 19.38
C ARG A 141 -7.49 -11.76 18.48
N SER A 142 -8.44 -11.74 17.55
CA SER A 142 -8.66 -10.61 16.62
C SER A 142 -10.02 -9.91 16.78
N ASN A 143 -10.91 -10.40 17.66
CA ASN A 143 -12.27 -9.87 17.84
C ASN A 143 -12.56 -9.58 19.31
N SER A 144 -13.04 -8.38 19.61
CA SER A 144 -13.86 -8.09 20.80
C SER A 144 -15.20 -7.50 20.36
N MET A 145 -16.28 -7.69 21.14
CA MET A 145 -17.58 -7.03 20.92
C MET A 145 -17.47 -5.50 20.99
N MET A 146 -16.41 -4.97 21.60
CA MET A 146 -16.12 -3.54 21.66
C MET A 146 -15.29 -3.04 20.48
N ASP A 147 -15.08 -3.86 19.44
CA ASP A 147 -14.38 -3.47 18.21
C ASP A 147 -15.24 -2.53 17.34
N PHE A 148 -15.66 -1.40 17.93
CA PHE A 148 -16.24 -0.28 17.21
C PHE A 148 -15.17 0.27 16.27
N ALA A 149 -15.42 0.15 14.96
CA ALA A 149 -14.56 0.65 13.88
C ALA A 149 -13.22 -0.08 13.66
N GLY A 150 -13.03 -1.30 14.17
CA GLY A 150 -11.85 -2.13 13.82
C GLY A 150 -10.53 -1.65 14.43
N ALA A 151 -10.61 -0.98 15.60
CA ALA A 151 -9.49 -0.34 16.28
C ALA A 151 -8.76 -1.27 17.28
N THR A 152 -9.26 -2.49 17.53
CA THR A 152 -8.59 -3.38 18.49
C THR A 152 -7.41 -4.14 17.86
N PRO A 153 -6.23 -4.14 18.51
CA PRO A 153 -5.07 -4.88 18.02
C PRO A 153 -5.29 -6.38 18.17
N ILE A 154 -4.60 -7.15 17.32
CA ILE A 154 -4.57 -8.60 17.40
C ILE A 154 -3.64 -8.98 18.55
N SER A 155 -4.13 -9.74 19.52
CA SER A 155 -3.31 -10.26 20.62
C SER A 155 -2.92 -11.70 20.36
N ILE A 156 -1.65 -12.02 20.57
CA ILE A 156 -1.11 -13.37 20.49
C ILE A 156 -0.51 -13.73 21.85
N ASP A 157 -1.11 -14.72 22.51
CA ASP A 157 -0.56 -15.28 23.74
C ASP A 157 0.17 -16.58 23.40
N VAL A 158 1.40 -16.74 23.85
CA VAL A 158 2.23 -17.93 23.64
C VAL A 158 2.55 -18.55 24.99
N MET A 159 2.14 -19.79 25.19
CA MET A 159 2.45 -20.59 26.37
C MET A 159 3.52 -21.63 26.06
N ALA A 160 4.53 -21.69 26.93
CA ALA A 160 5.61 -22.66 26.86
C ALA A 160 6.09 -23.03 28.27
N GLU A 161 6.90 -24.08 28.36
CA GLU A 161 7.51 -24.49 29.63
C GLU A 161 8.41 -23.42 30.24
N GLU A 162 9.24 -22.81 29.38
CA GLU A 162 10.19 -21.78 29.75
C GLU A 162 9.78 -20.47 29.08
N LYS A 163 9.88 -19.35 29.80
CA LYS A 163 9.54 -18.03 29.27
C LYS A 163 10.34 -17.70 28.00
N SER A 164 11.62 -18.08 27.98
CA SER A 164 12.52 -17.85 26.84
C SER A 164 12.06 -18.53 25.55
N VAL A 165 11.38 -19.68 25.65
CA VAL A 165 10.82 -20.39 24.50
C VAL A 165 9.66 -19.60 23.89
N ALA A 166 8.75 -19.09 24.73
CA ALA A 166 7.63 -18.26 24.28
C ALA A 166 8.12 -16.93 23.66
N GLU A 167 9.11 -16.27 24.29
CA GLU A 167 9.74 -15.07 23.74
C GLU A 167 10.42 -15.33 22.39
N ASN A 168 11.10 -16.46 22.23
CA ASN A 168 11.74 -16.83 20.96
C ASN A 168 10.70 -17.10 19.87
N PHE A 169 9.57 -17.75 20.21
CA PHE A 169 8.48 -17.93 19.24
C PHE A 169 7.91 -16.59 18.75
N ILE A 170 7.68 -15.63 19.65
CA ILE A 170 7.24 -14.28 19.26
C ILE A 170 8.28 -13.59 18.36
N LYS A 171 9.57 -13.66 18.69
CA LYS A 171 10.65 -13.10 17.87
C LYS A 171 10.70 -13.75 16.48
N ASP A 172 10.55 -15.06 16.40
CA ASP A 172 10.51 -15.79 15.14
C ASP A 172 9.25 -15.43 14.33
N LEU A 173 8.10 -15.21 14.99
CA LEU A 173 6.88 -14.76 14.35
C LEU A 173 7.05 -13.37 13.76
N GLN A 174 7.64 -12.43 14.50
CA GLN A 174 7.98 -11.09 13.99
C GLN A 174 8.90 -11.19 12.75
N ARG A 175 9.88 -12.10 12.77
CA ARG A 175 10.74 -12.36 11.60
C ARG A 175 9.93 -12.90 10.41
N MET A 176 8.98 -13.80 10.65
CA MET A 176 8.12 -14.35 9.60
C MET A 176 7.16 -13.30 9.03
N ILE A 177 6.62 -12.40 9.85
CA ILE A 177 5.80 -11.26 9.39
C ILE A 177 6.60 -10.41 8.40
N GLY A 178 7.87 -10.12 8.71
CA GLY A 178 8.75 -9.37 7.80
C GLY A 178 9.03 -10.13 6.50
N LYS A 179 9.32 -11.44 6.59
CA LYS A 179 9.61 -12.32 5.46
C LYS A 179 8.42 -12.50 4.52
N HIS A 180 7.21 -12.65 5.07
CA HIS A 180 5.97 -12.91 4.34
C HIS A 180 5.12 -11.66 4.14
N ASN A 181 5.72 -10.47 4.23
CA ASN A 181 5.00 -9.21 4.16
C ASN A 181 4.28 -9.06 2.81
N VAL A 182 2.96 -9.22 2.82
CA VAL A 182 2.11 -9.19 1.62
C VAL A 182 2.02 -7.81 0.97
N TYR A 183 2.42 -6.75 1.68
CA TYR A 183 2.38 -5.37 1.22
C TYR A 183 3.67 -4.96 0.49
N ARG A 184 4.77 -5.67 0.73
CA ARG A 184 6.09 -5.37 0.18
C ARG A 184 6.06 -5.43 -1.35
N GLY A 185 6.49 -4.35 -1.99
CA GLY A 185 6.51 -4.25 -3.46
C GLY A 185 5.12 -4.06 -4.09
N LYS A 186 4.09 -3.75 -3.28
CA LYS A 186 2.73 -3.49 -3.74
C LYS A 186 2.40 -2.01 -3.61
N MET A 187 1.43 -1.57 -4.42
CA MET A 187 0.82 -0.25 -4.31
C MET A 187 -0.53 -0.37 -3.64
N LEU A 188 -0.74 0.47 -2.65
CA LEU A 188 -1.89 0.47 -1.77
C LEU A 188 -2.48 1.88 -1.70
N SER A 189 -3.77 1.98 -1.43
CA SER A 189 -4.36 3.20 -0.91
C SER A 189 -5.13 2.88 0.37
N VAL A 190 -5.33 3.89 1.21
CA VAL A 190 -6.25 3.76 2.32
C VAL A 190 -7.68 3.82 1.77
N ASN A 191 -8.57 2.97 2.28
CA ASN A 191 -9.98 3.02 1.92
C ASN A 191 -10.67 4.27 2.48
N GLU A 192 -11.87 4.61 1.99
CA GLU A 192 -12.59 5.83 2.41
C GLU A 192 -12.87 5.89 3.92
N SER A 193 -13.03 4.75 4.59
CA SER A 193 -13.23 4.69 6.05
C SER A 193 -11.94 4.90 6.85
N GLY A 194 -10.76 4.90 6.22
CA GLY A 194 -9.48 5.06 6.92
C GLY A 194 -9.01 3.82 7.70
N THR A 195 -9.69 2.68 7.55
CA THR A 195 -9.50 1.49 8.42
C THR A 195 -8.81 0.32 7.73
N SER A 196 -8.75 0.30 6.39
CA SER A 196 -8.13 -0.81 5.66
C SER A 196 -7.35 -0.34 4.44
N LEU A 197 -6.50 -1.23 3.93
CA LEU A 197 -5.65 -1.02 2.78
C LEU A 197 -6.26 -1.69 1.55
N LYS A 198 -6.35 -0.95 0.44
CA LYS A 198 -6.80 -1.43 -0.85
C LYS A 198 -5.60 -1.64 -1.76
N PHE A 199 -5.46 -2.83 -2.36
CA PHE A 199 -4.44 -3.11 -3.35
C PHE A 199 -4.77 -2.48 -4.70
N HIS A 200 -3.73 -1.96 -5.36
CA HIS A 200 -3.79 -1.44 -6.73
C HIS A 200 -2.79 -2.18 -7.61
N THR A 201 -3.18 -2.41 -8.85
CA THR A 201 -2.29 -2.95 -9.87
C THR A 201 -1.41 -1.81 -10.40
N VAL A 202 -0.10 -1.91 -10.17
CA VAL A 202 0.86 -0.95 -10.75
C VAL A 202 1.19 -1.42 -12.16
N PRO A 203 0.98 -0.59 -13.19
CA PRO A 203 1.53 -0.90 -14.50
C PRO A 203 3.05 -0.95 -14.41
N ALA A 204 3.67 -2.01 -14.95
CA ALA A 204 5.13 -2.07 -15.03
C ALA A 204 5.62 -1.01 -16.02
N ILE A 205 6.16 0.09 -15.50
CA ILE A 205 6.70 1.19 -16.30
C ILE A 205 8.20 0.95 -16.43
N SER A 206 8.64 0.67 -17.65
CA SER A 206 10.05 0.50 -17.95
C SER A 206 10.74 1.86 -18.06
N ARG A 207 12.03 1.89 -17.73
CA ARG A 207 12.83 3.12 -17.64
C ARG A 207 12.91 3.89 -18.97
N ASP A 208 12.89 3.17 -20.09
CA ASP A 208 12.90 3.70 -21.46
C ASP A 208 11.66 4.53 -21.80
N LYS A 209 10.53 4.29 -21.11
CA LYS A 209 9.30 5.07 -21.27
C LYS A 209 9.37 6.46 -20.63
N ILE A 210 10.42 6.73 -19.83
CA ILE A 210 10.61 8.01 -19.16
C ILE A 210 11.53 8.90 -20.01
N VAL A 211 10.92 9.85 -20.71
CA VAL A 211 11.64 10.85 -21.51
C VAL A 211 11.75 12.14 -20.70
N LEU A 212 12.94 12.40 -20.20
CA LEU A 212 13.31 13.61 -19.45
C LEU A 212 14.64 14.17 -19.99
N PRO A 213 14.95 15.46 -19.76
CA PRO A 213 16.25 16.04 -20.12
C PRO A 213 17.43 15.23 -19.60
N ASP A 214 18.55 15.34 -20.31
CA ASP A 214 19.73 14.54 -20.02
C ASP A 214 20.21 14.67 -18.57
N GLY A 215 20.39 13.50 -17.95
CA GLY A 215 20.80 13.37 -16.56
C GLY A 215 19.73 13.70 -15.51
N LEU A 216 18.57 14.28 -15.87
CA LEU A 216 17.53 14.60 -14.89
C LEU A 216 16.99 13.33 -14.22
N LEU A 217 16.61 12.33 -15.02
CA LEU A 217 16.13 11.05 -14.47
C LEU A 217 17.18 10.41 -13.56
N LYS A 218 18.46 10.40 -13.96
CA LYS A 218 19.56 9.86 -13.14
C LYS A 218 19.69 10.57 -11.79
N ARG A 219 19.50 11.90 -11.76
CA ARG A 219 19.51 12.67 -10.49
C ARG A 219 18.33 12.29 -9.59
N ILE A 220 17.14 12.12 -10.16
CA ILE A 220 15.94 11.67 -9.45
C ILE A 220 16.13 10.25 -8.91
N GLU A 221 16.60 9.31 -9.73
CA GLU A 221 16.89 7.92 -9.36
C GLU A 221 17.89 7.86 -8.20
N ARG A 222 18.92 8.70 -8.23
CA ARG A 222 19.93 8.79 -7.17
C ARG A 222 19.34 9.21 -5.81
N GLN A 223 18.33 10.07 -5.81
CA GLN A 223 17.68 10.54 -4.57
C GLN A 223 16.56 9.64 -4.09
N THR A 224 16.19 8.62 -4.88
CA THR A 224 15.02 7.77 -4.63
C THR A 224 15.43 6.30 -4.60
N ILE A 225 15.62 5.70 -5.78
CA ILE A 225 15.99 4.30 -5.96
C ILE A 225 17.32 3.99 -5.26
N ASP A 226 18.37 4.78 -5.49
CA ASP A 226 19.69 4.50 -4.90
C ASP A 226 19.68 4.66 -3.38
N VAL A 227 18.98 5.67 -2.84
CA VAL A 227 18.81 5.83 -1.39
C VAL A 227 18.14 4.60 -0.79
N GLY A 228 17.10 4.06 -1.45
CA GLY A 228 16.45 2.83 -1.01
C GLY A 228 17.31 1.58 -1.16
N LYS A 229 18.18 1.53 -2.18
CA LYS A 229 19.12 0.43 -2.40
C LYS A 229 20.25 0.40 -1.37
N TYR A 230 20.75 1.57 -0.97
CA TYR A 230 21.87 1.72 -0.02
C TYR A 230 21.40 2.14 1.38
N SER A 231 20.14 1.87 1.74
CA SER A 231 19.53 2.38 2.98
C SER A 231 20.24 1.88 4.24
N GLU A 232 20.70 0.62 4.27
CA GLU A 232 21.47 0.07 5.38
C GLU A 232 22.82 0.76 5.55
N SER A 233 23.58 0.94 4.46
CA SER A 233 24.87 1.65 4.49
C SER A 233 24.72 3.10 4.90
N LEU A 234 23.66 3.78 4.44
CA LEU A 234 23.34 5.15 4.82
C LEU A 234 22.99 5.25 6.31
N ARG A 235 22.16 4.32 6.82
CA ARG A 235 21.81 4.24 8.25
C ARG A 235 23.04 4.02 9.12
N ASN A 236 23.91 3.09 8.76
CA ASN A 236 25.17 2.82 9.48
C ASN A 236 26.11 4.02 9.47
N ALA A 237 26.05 4.86 8.43
CA ALA A 237 26.79 6.12 8.34
C ALA A 237 26.08 7.32 9.00
N GLY A 238 25.00 7.09 9.77
CA GLY A 238 24.23 8.13 10.45
C GLY A 238 23.49 9.09 9.50
N ARG A 239 23.16 8.63 8.28
CA ARG A 239 22.46 9.44 7.29
C ARG A 239 20.96 9.18 7.34
N LYS A 240 20.19 10.27 7.38
CA LYS A 240 18.73 10.27 7.40
C LYS A 240 18.19 9.56 6.16
N LEU A 241 17.22 8.67 6.34
CA LEU A 241 16.56 7.94 5.25
C LEU A 241 15.24 8.56 4.82
N LYS A 242 14.59 9.24 5.77
CA LYS A 242 13.45 10.11 5.48
C LYS A 242 13.82 11.11 4.38
N ARG A 243 12.98 11.17 3.35
CA ARG A 243 13.15 12.04 2.17
C ARG A 243 11.83 12.55 1.63
N GLY A 244 11.79 13.79 1.17
CA GLY A 244 10.72 14.31 0.33
C GLY A 244 11.26 14.83 -1.00
N ILE A 245 10.64 14.37 -2.09
CA ILE A 245 10.95 14.78 -3.45
C ILE A 245 9.71 15.45 -4.03
N LEU A 246 9.86 16.66 -4.57
CA LEU A 246 8.81 17.37 -5.29
C LEU A 246 9.12 17.35 -6.78
N LEU A 247 8.21 16.83 -7.59
CA LEU A 247 8.23 16.95 -9.05
C LEU A 247 7.27 18.07 -9.45
N HIS A 248 7.77 19.14 -10.07
CA HIS A 248 6.95 20.27 -10.49
C HIS A 248 7.15 20.63 -11.96
N GLY A 249 6.21 21.33 -12.58
CA GLY A 249 6.31 21.76 -13.98
C GLY A 249 4.95 21.78 -14.66
N LYS A 250 4.92 22.18 -15.94
CA LYS A 250 3.66 22.31 -16.72
C LYS A 250 2.88 20.97 -16.78
N PRO A 251 1.55 21.00 -16.93
CA PRO A 251 0.75 19.78 -17.14
C PRO A 251 1.24 18.97 -18.34
N GLY A 252 1.13 17.64 -18.26
CA GLY A 252 1.48 16.74 -19.37
C GLY A 252 2.98 16.49 -19.60
N THR A 253 3.88 16.99 -18.72
CA THR A 253 5.34 16.76 -18.85
C THR A 253 5.84 15.43 -18.31
N GLY A 254 4.97 14.60 -17.72
CA GLY A 254 5.33 13.26 -17.25
C GLY A 254 5.68 13.14 -15.76
N LYS A 255 5.28 14.11 -14.92
CA LYS A 255 5.47 14.06 -13.46
C LYS A 255 4.88 12.80 -12.81
N THR A 256 3.58 12.56 -13.03
CA THR A 256 2.87 11.37 -12.54
C THR A 256 3.47 10.08 -13.09
N LEU A 257 3.78 10.03 -14.40
CA LEU A 257 4.44 8.89 -15.02
C LEU A 257 5.79 8.58 -14.36
N THR A 258 6.58 9.61 -14.05
CA THR A 258 7.86 9.49 -13.35
C THR A 258 7.66 8.98 -11.91
N ALA A 259 6.69 9.51 -11.17
CA ALA A 259 6.37 9.04 -9.81
C ALA A 259 5.95 7.55 -9.82
N MET A 260 5.12 7.14 -10.78
CA MET A 260 4.70 5.75 -10.96
C MET A 260 5.86 4.84 -11.39
N TYR A 261 6.78 5.33 -12.22
CA TYR A 261 8.02 4.61 -12.55
C TYR A 261 8.85 4.34 -11.29
N LEU A 262 9.08 5.36 -10.46
CA LEU A 262 9.83 5.22 -9.22
C LEU A 262 9.17 4.19 -8.29
N ALA A 263 7.85 4.30 -8.12
CA ALA A 263 7.05 3.34 -7.34
C ALA A 263 7.20 1.89 -7.87
N SER A 264 7.13 1.71 -9.19
CA SER A 264 7.28 0.40 -9.85
C SER A 264 8.70 -0.18 -9.73
N ALA A 265 9.71 0.68 -9.80
CA ALA A 265 11.12 0.28 -9.73
C ALA A 265 11.55 -0.13 -8.31
N MET A 266 10.94 0.42 -7.26
CA MET A 266 11.26 0.14 -5.86
C MET A 266 10.48 -1.03 -5.27
N LYS A 267 10.74 -2.23 -5.80
CA LYS A 267 10.06 -3.48 -5.38
C LYS A 267 10.28 -3.87 -3.90
N ASN A 268 11.27 -3.29 -3.24
CA ASN A 268 11.54 -3.50 -1.80
C ASN A 268 10.75 -2.54 -0.89
N ARG A 269 9.90 -1.67 -1.44
CA ARG A 269 9.08 -0.73 -0.67
C ARG A 269 7.60 -1.02 -0.83
N THR A 270 6.83 -0.72 0.20
CA THR A 270 5.38 -0.62 0.10
C THR A 270 5.04 0.78 -0.41
N VAL A 271 4.26 0.89 -1.49
CA VAL A 271 3.85 2.17 -2.05
C VAL A 271 2.46 2.51 -1.56
N LEU A 272 2.27 3.71 -1.01
CA LEU A 272 0.99 4.25 -0.60
C LEU A 272 0.65 5.43 -1.50
N LEU A 273 -0.45 5.31 -2.25
CA LEU A 273 -0.88 6.29 -3.22
C LEU A 273 -2.06 7.10 -2.67
N ILE A 274 -1.94 8.43 -2.73
CA ILE A 274 -3.00 9.40 -2.45
C ILE A 274 -3.36 10.11 -3.75
N THR A 275 -4.59 9.90 -4.23
CA THR A 275 -5.16 10.58 -5.41
C THR A 275 -6.56 11.12 -5.12
N GLY A 276 -6.94 12.22 -5.77
CA GLY A 276 -8.30 12.76 -5.79
C GLY A 276 -9.02 12.78 -4.44
N ARG A 277 -10.03 11.91 -4.26
CA ARG A 277 -10.87 11.83 -3.04
C ARG A 277 -10.14 11.33 -1.78
N GLY A 278 -8.93 10.77 -1.93
CA GLY A 278 -8.12 10.28 -0.80
C GLY A 278 -7.38 11.36 -0.01
N GLN A 279 -7.49 12.63 -0.41
CA GLN A 279 -6.75 13.75 0.21
C GLN A 279 -7.12 13.98 1.68
N GLY A 280 -8.35 13.66 2.10
CA GLY A 280 -8.75 13.71 3.52
C GLY A 280 -8.17 12.60 4.41
N LEU A 281 -7.35 11.69 3.84
CA LEU A 281 -6.77 10.54 4.54
C LEU A 281 -5.25 10.64 4.71
N ILE A 282 -4.69 11.85 4.65
CA ILE A 282 -3.25 12.10 4.76
C ILE A 282 -2.68 11.52 6.06
N GLY A 283 -3.27 11.85 7.22
CA GLY A 283 -2.83 11.32 8.52
C GLY A 283 -2.88 9.79 8.59
N LYS A 284 -3.94 9.17 8.08
CA LYS A 284 -4.07 7.70 8.04
C LYS A 284 -3.05 7.07 7.10
N THR A 285 -2.82 7.67 5.94
CA THR A 285 -1.84 7.18 4.98
C THR A 285 -0.43 7.27 5.53
N CYS A 286 -0.08 8.38 6.19
CA CYS A 286 1.22 8.55 6.84
C CYS A 286 1.40 7.58 8.02
N TYR A 287 0.35 7.29 8.77
CA TYR A 287 0.35 6.24 9.79
C TYR A 287 0.70 4.87 9.18
N PHE A 288 0.01 4.45 8.11
CA PHE A 288 0.34 3.20 7.42
C PHE A 288 1.75 3.23 6.81
N ALA A 289 2.21 4.38 6.31
CA ALA A 289 3.55 4.51 5.75
C ALA A 289 4.64 4.23 6.79
N ARG A 290 4.47 4.74 8.02
CA ARG A 290 5.35 4.43 9.17
C ARG A 290 5.36 2.95 9.48
N MET A 291 4.16 2.38 9.59
CA MET A 291 3.95 1.00 9.98
C MET A 291 4.46 -0.02 8.95
N LEU A 292 4.39 0.33 7.66
CA LEU A 292 4.79 -0.53 6.54
C LEU A 292 6.19 -0.23 6.02
N ALA A 293 6.98 0.56 6.75
CA ALA A 293 8.35 0.89 6.38
C ALA A 293 9.19 -0.39 6.05
N PRO A 294 10.12 -0.34 5.09
CA PRO A 294 10.42 0.79 4.21
C PRO A 294 9.27 1.09 3.23
N SER A 295 8.86 2.35 3.10
CA SER A 295 7.70 2.71 2.28
C SER A 295 7.94 3.95 1.43
N MET A 296 7.05 4.16 0.48
CA MET A 296 6.97 5.34 -0.36
C MET A 296 5.53 5.86 -0.35
N VAL A 297 5.34 7.13 -0.04
CA VAL A 297 4.06 7.82 -0.18
C VAL A 297 4.11 8.65 -1.46
N VAL A 298 3.21 8.37 -2.40
CA VAL A 298 3.03 9.17 -3.61
C VAL A 298 1.78 10.01 -3.46
N ILE A 299 1.93 11.33 -3.59
CA ILE A 299 0.81 12.28 -3.52
C ILE A 299 0.80 13.07 -4.82
N GLU A 300 -0.25 12.86 -5.60
CA GLU A 300 -0.40 13.52 -6.89
C GLU A 300 -1.17 14.84 -6.77
N ASP A 301 -0.77 15.81 -7.59
CA ASP A 301 -1.41 17.13 -7.72
C ASP A 301 -1.65 17.77 -6.35
N VAL A 302 -0.60 17.92 -5.55
CA VAL A 302 -0.66 18.54 -4.21
C VAL A 302 -1.15 19.99 -4.24
N ASP A 303 -1.15 20.63 -5.41
CA ASP A 303 -1.82 21.93 -5.64
C ASP A 303 -3.34 21.85 -5.46
N LEU A 304 -3.99 20.72 -5.76
CA LEU A 304 -5.44 20.55 -5.53
C LEU A 304 -5.78 20.54 -4.04
N ILE A 305 -4.90 19.95 -3.22
CA ILE A 305 -4.99 19.97 -1.75
C ILE A 305 -4.80 21.40 -1.21
N ALA A 306 -4.09 22.23 -1.95
CA ALA A 306 -3.82 23.62 -1.61
C ALA A 306 -4.90 24.61 -2.10
N GLU A 307 -5.94 24.15 -2.80
CA GLU A 307 -7.00 25.04 -3.32
C GLU A 307 -8.31 24.97 -2.50
N GLU A 308 -8.47 24.00 -1.60
CA GLU A 308 -9.77 23.61 -1.03
C GLU A 308 -10.43 24.61 -0.05
N ARG A 309 -9.86 25.79 0.23
CA ARG A 309 -10.57 26.91 0.89
C ARG A 309 -10.09 28.27 0.37
N SER A 310 -10.78 28.77 -0.65
CA SER A 310 -10.53 30.05 -1.30
C SER A 310 -10.86 31.24 -0.39
N SER A 311 -9.91 31.61 0.47
CA SER A 311 -9.67 33.01 0.82
C SER A 311 -8.28 33.40 0.31
N PRO A 312 -8.14 34.40 -0.58
CA PRO A 312 -6.89 34.75 -1.27
C PRO A 312 -5.72 35.14 -0.36
N ASN A 313 -5.95 35.33 0.94
CA ASN A 313 -4.97 35.78 1.93
C ASN A 313 -4.70 34.76 3.06
N ALA A 314 -5.20 33.53 2.97
CA ALA A 314 -4.97 32.51 4.00
C ALA A 314 -3.93 31.49 3.53
N CYS A 315 -2.67 31.69 3.93
CA CYS A 315 -1.60 30.69 3.86
C CYS A 315 -1.85 29.52 4.85
N ASN A 316 -3.07 28.97 4.90
CA ASN A 316 -3.48 27.94 5.85
C ASN A 316 -4.42 26.91 5.19
N ASN A 317 -3.92 26.20 4.18
CA ASN A 317 -4.61 25.02 3.65
C ASN A 317 -4.45 23.87 4.65
N ALA A 318 -5.55 23.52 5.32
CA ALA A 318 -5.54 22.57 6.43
C ALA A 318 -4.92 21.21 6.06
N LEU A 319 -5.21 20.69 4.86
CA LEU A 319 -4.69 19.42 4.39
C LEU A 319 -3.21 19.48 4.00
N LEU A 320 -2.76 20.59 3.39
CA LEU A 320 -1.33 20.80 3.13
C LEU A 320 -0.55 20.92 4.44
N LEU A 321 -1.09 21.64 5.42
CA LEU A 321 -0.50 21.74 6.75
C LEU A 321 -0.48 20.39 7.47
N GLU A 322 -1.54 19.59 7.35
CA GLU A 322 -1.60 18.22 7.86
C GLU A 322 -0.50 17.36 7.23
N LEU A 323 -0.35 17.40 5.91
CA LEU A 323 0.72 16.68 5.21
C LEU A 323 2.10 17.08 5.74
N LEU A 324 2.36 18.38 5.83
CA LEU A 324 3.63 18.87 6.33
C LEU A 324 3.84 18.51 7.81
N ASN A 325 2.78 18.50 8.63
CA ASN A 325 2.84 18.06 10.04
C ASN A 325 3.14 16.56 10.14
N GLU A 326 2.51 15.73 9.32
CA GLU A 326 2.77 14.29 9.29
C GLU A 326 4.18 13.98 8.80
N MET A 327 4.65 14.72 7.79
CA MET A 327 6.05 14.67 7.38
C MET A 327 6.97 15.05 8.54
N ASP A 328 6.64 16.05 9.34
CA ASP A 328 7.45 16.51 10.48
C ASP A 328 7.50 15.50 11.63
N GLY A 329 6.37 14.88 11.93
CA GLY A 329 6.24 13.90 13.01
C GLY A 329 7.02 12.59 12.78
N LEU A 330 7.56 12.38 11.58
CA LEU A 330 8.41 11.23 11.28
C LEU A 330 9.81 11.39 11.85
N SER A 331 10.24 10.42 12.65
CA SER A 331 11.65 10.29 13.05
C SER A 331 12.55 10.13 11.83
N GLU A 332 13.76 10.66 11.93
CA GLU A 332 14.67 10.78 10.78
C GLU A 332 15.22 9.43 10.28
N ASP A 333 15.18 8.43 11.17
CA ASP A 333 15.61 7.05 10.92
C ASP A 333 14.53 6.17 10.29
N VAL A 334 13.28 6.64 10.26
CA VAL A 334 12.19 5.90 9.61
C VAL A 334 12.37 5.97 8.11
N ASP A 335 12.35 4.80 7.48
CA ASP A 335 12.59 4.66 6.04
C ASP A 335 11.31 4.92 5.23
N VAL A 336 10.86 6.18 5.23
CA VAL A 336 9.68 6.66 4.49
C VAL A 336 10.11 7.74 3.50
N MET A 337 9.75 7.55 2.24
CA MET A 337 10.00 8.50 1.16
C MET A 337 8.70 9.12 0.68
N PHE A 338 8.66 10.44 0.51
CA PHE A 338 7.53 11.15 -0.09
C PHE A 338 7.89 11.57 -1.51
N VAL A 339 7.01 11.30 -2.46
CA VAL A 339 7.08 11.81 -3.83
C VAL A 339 5.81 12.59 -4.09
N LEU A 340 5.97 13.90 -4.25
CA LEU A 340 4.89 14.86 -4.43
C LEU A 340 4.91 15.35 -5.87
N THR A 341 3.76 15.54 -6.51
CA THR A 341 3.68 16.17 -7.83
C THR A 341 2.83 17.44 -7.79
N THR A 342 3.22 18.48 -8.54
CA THR A 342 2.42 19.70 -8.65
C THR A 342 2.53 20.36 -10.01
N ASN A 343 1.46 21.03 -10.44
CA ASN A 343 1.49 21.90 -11.62
C ASN A 343 1.69 23.38 -11.27
N ARG A 344 1.58 23.75 -9.98
CA ARG A 344 1.59 25.12 -9.46
C ARG A 344 2.55 25.26 -8.27
N PRO A 345 3.87 25.16 -8.49
CA PRO A 345 4.85 25.22 -7.40
C PRO A 345 4.77 26.52 -6.59
N GLU A 346 4.35 27.63 -7.20
CA GLU A 346 4.18 28.94 -6.58
C GLU A 346 3.16 28.93 -5.42
N ILE A 347 2.18 28.02 -5.44
CA ILE A 347 1.19 27.87 -4.36
C ILE A 347 1.81 27.16 -3.15
N LEU A 348 2.78 26.28 -3.38
CA LEU A 348 3.39 25.46 -2.33
C LEU A 348 4.63 26.12 -1.71
N GLU A 349 5.31 26.98 -2.47
CA GLU A 349 6.57 27.59 -2.07
C GLU A 349 6.53 28.24 -0.67
N PRO A 350 5.52 29.04 -0.29
CA PRO A 350 5.49 29.64 1.05
C PRO A 350 5.42 28.60 2.18
N ALA A 351 4.62 27.54 1.99
CA ALA A 351 4.44 26.49 2.99
C ALA A 351 5.67 25.60 3.14
N LEU A 352 6.35 25.29 2.02
CA LEU A 352 7.60 24.52 2.01
C LEU A 352 8.78 25.35 2.54
N ALA A 353 8.87 26.63 2.20
CA ALA A 353 9.93 27.52 2.69
C ALA A 353 9.85 27.73 4.22
N ALA A 354 8.64 27.81 4.77
CA ALA A 354 8.43 27.89 6.22
C ALA A 354 8.90 26.63 6.99
N ARG A 355 9.14 25.53 6.26
CA ARG A 355 9.43 24.22 6.79
C ARG A 355 10.62 23.59 6.02
N PRO A 356 11.86 23.99 6.30
CA PRO A 356 13.03 23.43 5.62
C PRO A 356 13.26 21.96 6.00
N GLY A 357 13.65 21.11 5.04
CA GLY A 357 14.01 19.69 5.28
C GLY A 357 12.88 18.68 5.14
N ARG A 358 11.69 19.09 4.65
CA ARG A 358 10.55 18.19 4.37
C ARG A 358 10.54 17.77 2.91
N VAL A 359 10.84 18.72 2.03
CA VAL A 359 11.24 18.47 0.65
C VAL A 359 12.75 18.70 0.61
N ASP A 360 13.52 17.63 0.46
CA ASP A 360 14.98 17.70 0.32
C ASP A 360 15.37 18.22 -1.06
N GLN A 361 14.57 17.88 -2.09
CA GLN A 361 14.84 18.22 -3.48
C GLN A 361 13.54 18.50 -4.23
N ALA A 362 13.52 19.62 -4.94
CA ALA A 362 12.51 19.93 -5.94
C ALA A 362 13.14 19.78 -7.34
N TYR A 363 12.53 18.96 -8.19
CA TYR A 363 12.94 18.76 -9.57
C TYR A 363 11.89 19.31 -10.51
N GLU A 364 12.30 20.28 -11.32
CA GLU A 364 11.49 20.73 -12.45
C GLU A 364 11.49 19.65 -13.53
N VAL A 365 10.30 19.29 -13.99
CA VAL A 365 10.03 18.43 -15.15
C VAL A 365 9.57 19.36 -16.28
N PRO A 366 10.51 19.88 -17.09
CA PRO A 366 10.20 20.90 -18.09
C PRO A 366 9.46 20.32 -19.28
N LEU A 367 9.04 21.18 -20.20
CA LEU A 367 8.63 20.74 -21.53
C LEU A 367 9.81 20.06 -22.25
N PRO A 368 9.56 19.02 -23.07
CA PRO A 368 10.61 18.34 -23.81
C PRO A 368 11.32 19.28 -24.81
N ASP A 369 12.65 19.22 -24.84
CA ASP A 369 13.47 19.83 -25.87
C ASP A 369 13.33 19.09 -27.21
N SER A 370 14.07 19.51 -28.25
CA SER A 370 13.96 18.89 -29.58
C SER A 370 14.25 17.38 -29.55
N GLU A 371 15.27 16.98 -28.78
CA GLU A 371 15.67 15.58 -28.68
C GLU A 371 14.67 14.75 -27.87
N GLY A 372 14.16 15.31 -26.77
CA GLY A 372 13.07 14.73 -25.99
C GLY A 372 11.81 14.55 -26.82
N ARG A 373 11.44 15.52 -27.66
CA ARG A 373 10.29 15.40 -28.57
C ARG A 373 10.51 14.30 -29.60
N LYS A 374 11.69 14.21 -30.22
CA LYS A 374 12.04 13.11 -31.13
C LYS A 374 11.88 11.74 -30.46
N ARG A 375 12.43 11.57 -29.26
CA ARG A 375 12.27 10.35 -28.45
C ARG A 375 10.82 10.04 -28.10
N LEU A 376 9.99 11.07 -27.87
CA LEU A 376 8.55 10.89 -27.63
C LEU A 376 7.82 10.42 -28.89
N PHE A 377 8.13 10.96 -30.07
CA PHE A 377 7.59 10.45 -31.33
C PHE A 377 7.97 8.99 -31.55
N GLU A 378 9.23 8.62 -31.33
CA GLU A 378 9.70 7.22 -31.40
C GLU A 378 8.95 6.32 -30.40
N LEU A 379 8.81 6.77 -29.15
CA LEU A 379 8.12 6.04 -28.09
C LEU A 379 6.64 5.79 -28.43
N TYR A 380 5.93 6.80 -28.90
CA TYR A 380 4.51 6.70 -29.24
C TYR A 380 4.25 6.06 -30.61
N SER A 381 5.30 5.78 -31.39
CA SER A 381 5.22 5.01 -32.63
C SER A 381 5.23 3.50 -32.40
N ILE A 382 5.54 3.03 -31.17
CA ILE A 382 5.58 1.59 -30.86
C ILE A 382 4.22 0.95 -31.15
N GLY A 383 4.21 -0.07 -32.02
CA GLY A 383 3.00 -0.78 -32.45
C GLY A 383 2.34 -0.20 -33.71
N LEU A 384 2.87 0.89 -34.28
CA LEU A 384 2.43 1.49 -35.53
C LEU A 384 3.50 1.28 -36.62
N LYS A 385 3.07 1.18 -37.88
CA LYS A 385 3.98 1.35 -39.02
C LYS A 385 4.03 2.84 -39.36
N VAL A 386 5.20 3.46 -39.34
CA VAL A 386 5.35 4.89 -39.62
C VAL A 386 6.13 5.06 -40.92
N GLU A 387 5.46 5.58 -41.94
CA GLU A 387 5.98 5.91 -43.27
C GLU A 387 5.91 7.43 -43.49
N VAL A 388 6.58 8.17 -42.60
CA VAL A 388 6.66 9.63 -42.64
C VAL A 388 7.98 10.02 -43.30
N GLU A 389 7.94 10.82 -44.36
CA GLU A 389 9.13 11.18 -45.13
C GLU A 389 10.15 11.97 -44.27
N ASN A 390 9.67 12.88 -43.43
CA ASN A 390 10.52 13.68 -42.57
C ASN A 390 9.91 13.99 -41.20
N MET A 391 10.14 13.09 -40.24
CA MET A 391 9.68 13.26 -38.85
C MET A 391 10.24 14.54 -38.18
N ASP A 392 11.42 15.02 -38.59
CA ASP A 392 12.03 16.23 -38.01
C ASP A 392 11.17 17.49 -38.25
N VAL A 393 10.35 17.51 -39.31
CA VAL A 393 9.39 18.60 -39.54
C VAL A 393 8.34 18.64 -38.43
N PHE A 394 7.80 17.49 -38.02
CA PHE A 394 6.82 17.39 -36.94
C PHE A 394 7.45 17.63 -35.56
N VAL A 395 8.71 17.24 -35.36
CA VAL A 395 9.49 17.57 -34.14
C VAL A 395 9.69 19.09 -33.99
N LYS A 396 9.94 19.80 -35.10
CA LYS A 396 10.05 21.28 -35.10
C LYS A 396 8.70 21.94 -34.87
N ARG A 397 7.64 21.50 -35.57
CA ARG A 397 6.27 22.05 -35.44
C ARG A 397 5.64 21.81 -34.06
N SER A 398 6.13 20.81 -33.32
CA SER A 398 5.71 20.53 -31.93
C SER A 398 6.51 21.29 -30.87
N GLN A 399 7.25 22.34 -31.23
CA GLN A 399 7.94 23.19 -30.25
C GLN A 399 6.95 23.74 -29.21
N GLY A 400 7.28 23.56 -27.92
CA GLY A 400 6.42 23.98 -26.80
C GLY A 400 5.33 22.96 -26.43
N ALA A 401 5.23 21.84 -27.15
CA ALA A 401 4.33 20.74 -26.80
C ALA A 401 4.80 19.98 -25.55
N SER A 402 3.84 19.49 -24.75
CA SER A 402 4.12 18.54 -23.67
C SER A 402 4.23 17.10 -24.21
N GLY A 403 4.68 16.16 -23.38
CA GLY A 403 4.67 14.74 -23.74
C GLY A 403 3.25 14.21 -23.98
N ALA A 404 2.29 14.65 -23.17
CA ALA A 404 0.88 14.28 -23.35
C ALA A 404 0.32 14.78 -24.69
N PHE A 405 0.72 15.97 -25.15
CA PHE A 405 0.33 16.48 -26.46
C PHE A 405 0.86 15.59 -27.60
N ILE A 406 2.14 15.22 -27.56
CA ILE A 406 2.76 14.38 -28.60
C ILE A 406 2.13 12.98 -28.62
N GLY A 407 1.84 12.41 -27.45
CA GLY A 407 1.13 11.13 -27.35
C GLY A 407 -0.26 11.19 -27.97
N GLU A 408 -1.02 12.26 -27.70
CA GLU A 408 -2.34 12.46 -28.30
C GLU A 408 -2.26 12.70 -29.81
N LEU A 409 -1.25 13.43 -30.29
CA LEU A 409 -1.00 13.64 -31.72
C LEU A 409 -0.79 12.31 -32.44
N MET A 410 0.07 11.44 -31.92
CA MET A 410 0.31 10.12 -32.50
C MET A 410 -0.93 9.22 -32.44
N ARG A 411 -1.69 9.27 -31.35
CA ARG A 411 -2.95 8.52 -31.22
C ARG A 411 -4.00 8.97 -32.24
N LYS A 412 -4.11 10.27 -32.49
CA LYS A 412 -5.01 10.84 -33.50
C LYS A 412 -4.54 10.50 -34.92
N ALA A 413 -3.26 10.61 -35.21
CA ALA A 413 -2.71 10.22 -36.51
C ALA A 413 -2.97 8.74 -36.81
N ALA A 414 -2.84 7.86 -35.81
CA ALA A 414 -3.22 6.45 -35.94
C ALA A 414 -4.73 6.26 -36.18
N LEU A 415 -5.59 7.11 -35.60
CA LEU A 415 -7.03 7.08 -35.84
C LEU A 415 -7.39 7.53 -37.26
N PHE A 416 -6.73 8.56 -37.79
CA PHE A 416 -6.88 8.98 -39.20
C PHE A 416 -6.39 7.92 -40.17
N ALA A 417 -5.35 7.15 -39.80
CA ALA A 417 -4.82 6.05 -40.59
C ALA A 417 -5.62 4.74 -40.48
N ALA A 418 -6.45 4.59 -39.45
CA ALA A 418 -7.18 3.34 -39.20
C ALA A 418 -8.11 2.88 -40.35
N PRO A 419 -8.79 3.77 -41.09
CA PRO A 419 -9.59 3.39 -42.26
C PRO A 419 -8.81 2.72 -43.40
N ASP A 420 -7.48 2.93 -43.47
CA ASP A 420 -6.62 2.33 -44.51
C ASP A 420 -6.39 0.82 -44.30
N GLY A 421 -6.77 0.29 -43.12
CA GLY A 421 -6.68 -1.13 -42.79
C GLY A 421 -5.53 -1.49 -41.84
N ASP A 422 -5.33 -2.79 -41.66
CA ASP A 422 -4.31 -3.39 -40.79
C ASP A 422 -3.13 -3.91 -41.64
N PRO A 423 -1.86 -3.59 -41.32
CA PRO A 423 -1.38 -2.75 -40.21
C PRO A 423 -1.71 -1.27 -40.39
N ILE A 424 -1.96 -0.57 -39.28
CA ILE A 424 -2.10 0.89 -39.26
C ILE A 424 -0.78 1.52 -39.75
N VAL A 425 -0.85 2.25 -40.87
CA VAL A 425 0.30 2.96 -41.47
C VAL A 425 0.11 4.47 -41.34
N VAL A 426 0.87 5.09 -40.44
CA VAL A 426 0.88 6.55 -40.26
C VAL A 426 1.80 7.18 -41.32
N LYS A 427 1.26 8.14 -42.07
CA LYS A 427 1.94 8.91 -43.12
C LYS A 427 1.85 10.40 -42.80
N ASP A 428 2.55 11.24 -43.56
CA ASP A 428 2.61 12.69 -43.34
C ASP A 428 1.21 13.34 -43.22
N HIS A 429 0.29 13.05 -44.14
CA HIS A 429 -1.06 13.64 -44.13
C HIS A 429 -1.87 13.27 -42.88
N HIS A 430 -1.71 12.06 -42.33
CA HIS A 430 -2.37 11.66 -41.07
C HIS A 430 -1.88 12.50 -39.87
N LEU A 431 -0.59 12.84 -39.83
CA LEU A 431 -0.03 13.72 -38.79
C LEU A 431 -0.45 15.18 -39.00
N ASP A 432 -0.53 15.64 -40.25
CA ASP A 432 -1.00 16.98 -40.59
C ASP A 432 -2.46 17.19 -40.20
N GLU A 433 -3.34 16.24 -40.53
CA GLU A 433 -4.75 16.28 -40.14
C GLU A 433 -4.91 16.26 -38.61
N ALA A 434 -4.16 15.39 -37.92
CA ALA A 434 -4.18 15.34 -36.46
C ALA A 434 -3.70 16.65 -35.82
N MET A 435 -2.63 17.24 -36.33
CA MET A 435 -2.10 18.51 -35.84
C MET A 435 -3.09 19.66 -36.11
N HIS A 436 -3.71 19.69 -37.29
CA HIS A 436 -4.73 20.67 -37.65
C HIS A 436 -5.95 20.57 -36.71
N GLU A 437 -6.48 19.37 -36.48
CA GLU A 437 -7.64 19.16 -35.61
C GLU A 437 -7.34 19.57 -34.16
N MET A 438 -6.18 19.18 -33.61
CA MET A 438 -5.82 19.49 -32.22
C MET A 438 -5.60 20.98 -31.97
N ILE A 439 -5.01 21.68 -32.94
CA ILE A 439 -4.57 23.07 -32.77
C ILE A 439 -5.62 24.08 -33.23
N VAL A 440 -6.32 23.79 -34.33
CA VAL A 440 -7.26 24.71 -34.98
C VAL A 440 -8.68 24.45 -34.51
N ILE A 441 -9.13 23.18 -34.52
CA ILE A 441 -10.52 22.82 -34.19
C ILE A 441 -10.72 22.69 -32.67
N GLY A 442 -9.75 22.08 -31.96
CA GLY A 442 -9.80 21.89 -30.50
C GLY A 442 -9.68 23.19 -29.67
N GLY A 443 -9.22 24.29 -30.28
CA GLY A 443 -9.13 25.60 -29.64
C GLY A 443 -8.20 25.67 -28.42
N ASN A 444 -8.31 26.77 -27.65
CA ASN A 444 -7.43 27.06 -26.52
C ASN A 444 -7.61 26.09 -25.33
N LEU A 445 -8.79 25.46 -25.20
CA LEU A 445 -9.06 24.53 -24.11
C LEU A 445 -8.28 23.22 -24.31
N THR A 446 -8.30 22.64 -25.50
CA THR A 446 -7.50 21.43 -25.83
C THR A 446 -6.01 21.71 -25.71
N LYS A 447 -5.54 22.89 -26.17
CA LYS A 447 -4.15 23.34 -25.95
C LYS A 447 -3.80 23.44 -24.47
N SER A 448 -4.69 23.98 -23.63
CA SER A 448 -4.42 24.09 -22.19
C SER A 448 -4.46 22.73 -21.47
N LEU A 449 -5.38 21.83 -21.85
CA LEU A 449 -5.50 20.48 -21.27
C LEU A 449 -4.26 19.63 -21.55
N LEU A 450 -3.67 19.78 -22.74
CA LEU A 450 -2.49 19.03 -23.17
C LEU A 450 -1.17 19.78 -22.93
N GLY A 451 -1.17 20.89 -22.19
CA GLY A 451 0.07 21.61 -21.82
C GLY A 451 0.77 22.33 -22.97
N SER A 452 0.02 22.85 -23.94
CA SER A 452 0.45 23.34 -25.27
C SER A 452 0.11 24.82 -25.51
N ARG A 453 0.03 25.67 -24.46
CA ARG A 453 -0.42 27.08 -24.58
C ARG A 453 0.34 27.92 -25.63
N ASP A 454 1.57 27.54 -25.99
CA ASP A 454 2.48 28.34 -26.82
C ASP A 454 2.89 27.68 -28.16
N ILE A 455 2.17 26.65 -28.64
CA ILE A 455 2.50 26.04 -29.95
C ILE A 455 2.15 27.01 -31.08
N GLY A 456 3.18 27.59 -31.70
CA GLY A 456 3.09 28.41 -32.90
C GLY A 456 2.89 27.54 -34.15
N PHE A 457 1.64 27.17 -34.44
CA PHE A 457 1.29 26.55 -35.71
C PHE A 457 0.88 27.64 -36.70
N VAL A 458 1.58 27.71 -37.83
CA VAL A 458 1.09 28.39 -39.03
C VAL A 458 0.74 27.27 -40.01
N PRO A 459 -0.53 27.11 -40.43
CA PRO A 459 -0.91 26.15 -41.47
C PRO A 459 -0.05 26.39 -42.73
N SER A 460 0.43 25.33 -43.37
CA SER A 460 1.19 25.41 -44.63
C SER A 460 0.41 26.10 -45.76
N ASP A 461 -0.91 26.20 -45.64
CA ASP A 461 -1.80 26.53 -46.76
C ASP A 461 -2.29 27.99 -46.76
N LEU A 462 -1.74 28.86 -45.91
CA LEU A 462 -2.08 30.30 -45.89
C LEU A 462 -1.00 31.22 -46.50
N THR A 463 0.01 30.65 -47.17
CA THR A 463 1.00 31.43 -47.94
C THR A 463 0.82 31.31 -49.46
N GLY A 464 -0.27 30.70 -49.92
CA GLY A 464 -0.52 30.39 -51.33
C GLY A 464 -1.94 30.71 -51.83
N MET A 465 -2.61 31.73 -51.27
CA MET A 465 -3.82 32.34 -51.87
C MET A 465 -3.74 33.86 -51.87
#